data_AF-A0A7W5GAS0-F1
#
_entry.id   AF-A0A7W5GAS0-F1
#
_cell.length_a   1.000
_cell.length_b   1.000
_cell.length_c   1.000
_cell.angle_alpha   90.00
_cell.angle_beta   90.00
_cell.angle_gamma   90.00
#
_symmetry.space_group_name_H-M   'P 1'
#
loop_
_entity.id
_entity.type
_entity.pdbx_description
1 polymer ?
#
loop_
_entity_poly.entity_id
_entity_poly.type
_entity_poly.pdbx_seq_one_letter_code
_entity_poly.pdbx_strand_id
1 'polypeptide(L)'
;MSAQRCMYKSKGKSRIQRESEVSALQTAREKLRSEDGYALLDRRTIEPERVFGQMKNNRGFRRFLLRGLPKVSLEVGWLSLAHNLLKKAAIDQKAKMAVQG
;
A
#
# COMPACT_ATOMS: atom_id res chain seq x y z
N MET A 1 21.06 -33.56 3.05
CA MET A 1 20.28 -32.35 2.66
C MET A 1 20.80 -31.19 3.50
N SER A 2 21.82 -30.49 2.99
CA SER A 2 22.50 -29.40 3.69
C SER A 2 22.38 -28.13 2.85
N ALA A 3 21.96 -27.04 3.48
CA ALA A 3 21.88 -25.72 2.88
C ALA A 3 23.28 -25.26 2.44
N GLN A 4 23.42 -24.86 1.18
CA GLN A 4 24.67 -24.28 0.69
C GLN A 4 24.42 -22.85 0.23
N ARG A 5 24.58 -21.94 1.20
CA ARG A 5 24.88 -20.54 0.92
C ARG A 5 26.30 -20.48 0.35
N CYS A 6 26.43 -20.50 -0.96
CA CYS A 6 27.71 -20.22 -1.62
C CYS A 6 27.84 -18.71 -1.84
N MET A 7 28.46 -18.00 -0.88
CA MET A 7 29.10 -16.71 -1.18
C MET A 7 30.58 -16.97 -1.43
N TYR A 8 30.98 -16.95 -2.71
CA TYR A 8 32.38 -16.88 -3.10
C TYR A 8 32.89 -15.45 -2.86
N LYS A 9 33.73 -15.26 -1.83
CA LYS A 9 34.40 -13.97 -1.58
C LYS A 9 35.70 -13.93 -2.39
N SER A 10 35.69 -13.25 -3.53
CA SER A 10 36.93 -12.86 -4.22
C SER A 10 37.49 -11.56 -3.60
N LYS A 11 38.81 -11.54 -3.37
CA LYS A 11 39.57 -10.36 -2.97
C LYS A 11 39.91 -9.55 -4.22
N GLY A 12 39.21 -8.45 -4.48
CA GLY A 12 39.54 -7.55 -5.59
C GLY A 12 38.58 -6.36 -5.75
N LYS A 13 39.08 -5.15 -5.45
CA LYS A 13 38.54 -3.80 -5.75
C LYS A 13 37.01 -3.62 -5.65
N SER A 14 36.56 -3.36 -4.43
CA SER A 14 35.21 -2.88 -4.07
C SER A 14 34.91 -1.49 -4.67
N ARG A 15 34.46 -1.37 -5.93
CA ARG A 15 33.90 -0.08 -6.40
C ARG A 15 32.86 -0.09 -7.52
N ILE A 16 32.40 -1.24 -8.05
CA ILE A 16 31.53 -1.23 -9.25
C ILE A 16 30.35 -2.20 -9.08
N GLN A 17 29.42 -1.88 -8.17
CA GLN A 17 28.06 -2.47 -8.17
C GLN A 17 26.99 -1.49 -7.66
N ARG A 18 27.37 -0.53 -6.80
CA ARG A 18 26.43 0.47 -6.25
C ARG A 18 25.93 1.51 -7.25
N GLU A 19 26.70 1.90 -8.26
CA GLU A 19 26.29 2.95 -9.23
C GLU A 19 25.11 2.52 -10.12
N SER A 20 25.07 1.25 -10.53
CA SER A 20 23.98 0.73 -11.36
C SER A 20 22.63 0.73 -10.63
N GLU A 21 22.63 0.40 -9.34
CA GLU A 21 21.43 0.44 -8.50
C GLU A 21 20.98 1.87 -8.22
N VAL A 22 21.92 2.79 -7.99
CA VAL A 22 21.61 4.22 -7.78
C VAL A 22 20.98 4.84 -9.03
N SER A 23 21.53 4.53 -10.21
CA SER A 23 20.97 4.96 -11.50
C SER A 23 19.57 4.39 -11.73
N ALA A 24 19.36 3.10 -11.48
CA ALA A 24 18.04 2.48 -11.60
C ALA A 24 17.01 3.09 -10.62
N LEU A 25 17.42 3.43 -9.40
CA LEU A 25 16.58 4.11 -8.41
C LEU A 25 16.25 5.56 -8.82
N GLN A 26 17.19 6.26 -9.47
CA GLN A 26 16.95 7.60 -10.00
C GLN A 26 15.93 7.56 -11.15
N THR A 27 16.11 6.65 -12.11
CA THR A 27 15.15 6.45 -13.21
C THR A 27 13.78 6.03 -12.69
N ALA A 28 13.71 5.16 -11.68
CA ALA A 28 12.46 4.79 -11.05
C ALA A 28 11.77 5.99 -10.36
N ARG A 29 12.54 6.86 -9.68
CA ARG A 29 12.02 8.09 -9.06
C ARG A 29 11.50 9.08 -10.09
N GLU A 30 12.21 9.26 -11.19
CA GLU A 30 11.79 10.13 -12.29
C GLU A 30 10.50 9.62 -12.93
N LYS A 31 10.40 8.31 -13.19
CA LYS A 31 9.16 7.68 -13.68
C LYS A 31 8.00 7.85 -12.70
N LEU A 32 8.22 7.73 -11.39
CA LEU A 32 7.18 7.96 -10.38
C LEU A 32 6.75 9.43 -10.26
N ARG A 33 7.61 10.38 -10.63
CA ARG A 33 7.33 11.83 -10.66
C ARG A 33 6.82 12.34 -12.00
N SER A 34 6.73 11.48 -13.01
CA SER A 34 6.10 11.82 -14.29
C SER A 34 4.57 11.91 -14.13
N GLU A 35 3.91 12.66 -15.02
CA GLU A 35 2.45 12.76 -15.07
C GLU A 35 1.78 11.37 -15.15
N ASP A 36 2.35 10.45 -15.94
CA ASP A 36 1.88 9.06 -16.02
C ASP A 36 2.05 8.31 -14.70
N GLY A 37 3.16 8.55 -14.00
CA GLY A 37 3.41 8.03 -12.66
C GLY A 37 2.37 8.49 -11.64
N TYR A 38 1.99 9.77 -11.68
CA TYR A 38 0.95 10.33 -10.84
C TYR A 38 -0.44 9.75 -11.18
N ALA A 39 -0.78 9.61 -12.45
CA ALA A 39 -2.04 9.00 -12.88
C ALA A 39 -2.17 7.54 -12.42
N LEU A 40 -1.08 6.77 -12.47
CA LEU A 40 -1.04 5.40 -11.95
C LEU A 40 -1.13 5.36 -10.42
N LEU A 41 -0.48 6.28 -9.72
CA LEU A 41 -0.58 6.41 -8.25
C LEU A 41 -2.01 6.75 -7.81
N ASP A 42 -2.71 7.61 -8.53
CA ASP A 42 -4.10 7.95 -8.22
C ASP A 42 -5.02 6.75 -8.41
N ARG A 43 -4.82 5.96 -9.47
CA ARG A 43 -5.51 4.68 -9.68
C ARG A 43 -5.19 3.65 -8.60
N ARG A 44 -3.92 3.52 -8.17
CA ARG A 44 -3.52 2.67 -7.03
C ARG A 44 -4.08 3.15 -5.70
N THR A 45 -4.44 4.42 -5.58
CA THR A 45 -5.10 4.96 -4.39
C THR A 45 -6.54 4.45 -4.25
N ILE A 46 -7.15 4.05 -5.37
CA ILE A 46 -8.45 3.37 -5.43
C ILE A 46 -8.31 1.86 -5.18
N GLU A 47 -7.12 1.28 -5.39
CA GLU A 47 -6.88 -0.15 -5.23
C GLU A 47 -7.15 -0.66 -3.80
N PRO A 48 -7.57 -1.94 -3.68
CA PRO A 48 -7.96 -2.55 -2.43
C PRO A 48 -6.88 -2.51 -1.33
N GLU A 49 -5.60 -2.39 -1.71
CA GLU A 49 -4.47 -2.35 -0.77
C GLU A 49 -4.60 -1.27 0.28
N ARG A 50 -5.04 -0.06 -0.11
CA ARG A 50 -5.19 1.07 0.82
C ARG A 50 -6.33 0.82 1.81
N VAL A 51 -7.42 0.23 1.35
CA VAL A 51 -8.58 -0.14 2.18
C VAL A 51 -8.15 -1.20 3.19
N PHE A 52 -7.44 -2.25 2.76
CA PHE A 52 -6.91 -3.29 3.64
C PHE A 52 -5.87 -2.75 4.63
N GLY A 53 -5.00 -1.83 4.20
CA GLY A 53 -4.04 -1.16 5.07
C GLY A 53 -4.74 -0.35 6.18
N GLN A 54 -5.75 0.45 5.84
CA GLN A 54 -6.52 1.19 6.84
C GLN A 54 -7.29 0.27 7.79
N MET A 55 -7.90 -0.80 7.27
CA MET A 55 -8.62 -1.76 8.11
C MET A 55 -7.68 -2.45 9.11
N LYS A 56 -6.48 -2.88 8.66
CA LYS A 56 -5.52 -3.62 9.50
C LYS A 56 -4.73 -2.71 10.45
N ASN A 57 -4.15 -1.63 9.95
CA ASN A 57 -3.23 -0.78 10.72
C ASN A 57 -3.98 0.32 11.48
N ASN A 58 -4.91 1.02 10.84
CA ASN A 58 -5.57 2.17 11.48
C ASN A 58 -6.73 1.74 12.39
N ARG A 59 -7.45 0.68 12.02
CA ARG A 59 -8.60 0.16 12.80
C ARG A 59 -8.29 -1.08 13.62
N GLY A 60 -7.06 -1.57 13.55
CA GLY A 60 -6.60 -2.71 14.35
C GLY A 60 -7.28 -4.05 14.02
N PHE A 61 -7.91 -4.19 12.86
CA PHE A 61 -8.58 -5.42 12.48
C PHE A 61 -7.56 -6.53 12.21
N ARG A 62 -7.40 -7.45 13.17
CA ARG A 62 -6.37 -8.51 13.13
C ARG A 62 -6.96 -9.92 12.99
N ARG A 63 -8.21 -10.14 13.40
CA ARG A 63 -8.84 -11.46 13.41
C ARG A 63 -10.35 -11.32 13.23
N PHE A 64 -10.94 -12.24 12.46
CA PHE A 64 -12.39 -12.42 12.41
C PHE A 64 -12.91 -12.97 13.75
N LEU A 65 -14.06 -12.49 14.17
CA LEU A 65 -14.70 -12.89 15.43
C LEU A 65 -15.45 -14.22 15.27
N LEU A 66 -16.12 -14.38 14.13
CA LEU A 66 -16.92 -15.54 13.76
C LEU A 66 -16.10 -16.52 12.91
N ARG A 67 -16.58 -17.76 12.86
CA ARG A 67 -15.99 -18.86 12.09
C ARG A 67 -17.01 -19.37 11.07
N GLY A 68 -16.50 -19.82 9.92
CA GLY A 68 -17.30 -20.27 8.77
C GLY A 68 -17.49 -19.16 7.73
N LEU A 69 -17.38 -19.53 6.45
CA LEU A 69 -17.42 -18.61 5.31
C LEU A 69 -18.64 -17.66 5.30
N PRO A 70 -19.87 -18.12 5.60
CA PRO A 70 -21.04 -17.23 5.57
C PRO A 70 -20.95 -16.11 6.62
N LYS A 71 -20.47 -16.43 7.82
CA LYS A 71 -20.36 -15.49 8.93
C LYS A 71 -19.20 -14.50 8.74
N VAL A 72 -18.07 -14.99 8.23
CA VAL A 72 -16.93 -14.15 7.86
C VAL A 72 -17.31 -13.16 6.76
N SER A 73 -18.11 -13.59 5.78
CA SER A 73 -18.61 -12.69 4.72
C SER A 73 -19.44 -11.53 5.29
N LEU A 74 -20.25 -11.76 6.32
CA LEU A 74 -20.99 -10.71 7.01
C LEU A 74 -20.04 -9.72 7.68
N GLU A 75 -19.04 -10.20 8.42
CA GLU A 75 -18.05 -9.31 9.06
C GLU A 75 -17.31 -8.42 8.05
N VAL A 76 -16.87 -8.99 6.94
CA VAL A 76 -16.22 -8.22 5.86
C VAL A 76 -17.19 -7.20 5.27
N GLY A 77 -18.47 -7.56 5.09
CA GLY A 77 -19.53 -6.66 4.66
C GLY A 77 -19.71 -5.46 5.59
N TRP A 78 -19.84 -5.71 6.90
CA TRP A 78 -19.96 -4.65 7.91
C TRP A 78 -18.72 -3.75 7.94
N LEU A 79 -17.53 -4.34 7.87
CA LEU A 79 -16.27 -3.60 7.86
C LEU A 79 -16.17 -2.68 6.64
N SER A 80 -16.57 -3.18 5.47
CA SER A 80 -16.60 -2.43 4.20
C SER A 80 -17.62 -1.29 4.26
N LEU A 81 -18.81 -1.55 4.79
CA LEU A 81 -19.86 -0.54 4.96
C LEU A 81 -19.39 0.59 5.88
N ALA A 82 -18.85 0.24 7.05
CA ALA A 82 -18.31 1.22 7.98
C ALA A 82 -17.15 2.03 7.37
N HIS A 83 -16.31 1.40 6.55
CA HIS A 83 -15.26 2.10 5.81
C HIS A 83 -15.83 3.13 4.83
N ASN A 84 -16.80 2.73 4.02
CA ASN A 84 -17.42 3.58 3.00
C ASN A 84 -18.18 4.77 3.61
N LEU A 85 -18.94 4.53 4.69
CA LEU A 85 -19.67 5.59 5.39
C LEU A 85 -18.72 6.65 5.96
N LEU A 86 -17.60 6.24 6.56
CA LEU A 86 -16.59 7.18 7.07
C LEU A 86 -15.92 7.97 5.95
N LYS A 87 -15.67 7.33 4.80
CA LYS A 87 -15.14 8.02 3.62
C LYS A 87 -16.13 9.07 3.10
N LYS A 88 -17.43 8.74 3.06
CA LYS A 88 -18.50 9.66 2.64
C LYS A 88 -18.63 10.84 3.60
N ALA A 89 -18.67 10.58 4.91
CA ALA A 89 -18.72 11.62 5.93
C ALA A 89 -17.52 12.60 5.82
N ALA A 90 -16.31 12.10 5.58
CA ALA A 90 -15.13 12.95 5.40
C ALA A 90 -15.23 13.85 4.16
N ILE A 91 -15.80 13.35 3.05
CA ILE A 91 -16.06 14.15 1.84
C ILE A 91 -17.09 15.24 2.14
N ASP A 92 -18.17 14.89 2.83
CA ASP A 92 -19.24 15.83 3.16
C ASP A 92 -18.76 16.93 4.11
N GLN A 93 -17.88 16.61 5.07
CA GLN A 93 -17.24 17.61 5.94
C GLN A 93 -16.35 18.56 5.14
N LYS A 94 -15.53 18.05 4.22
CA LYS A 94 -14.73 18.89 3.32
C LYS A 94 -15.59 19.82 2.47
N ALA A 95 -16.70 19.30 1.93
CA ALA A 95 -17.64 20.11 1.15
C ALA A 95 -18.24 21.24 1.99
N LYS A 96 -18.65 20.97 3.25
CA LYS A 96 -19.15 22.00 4.16
C LYS A 96 -18.10 23.07 4.48
N MET A 97 -16.85 22.66 4.73
CA MET A 97 -15.75 23.59 4.99
C MET A 97 -15.42 24.47 3.78
N ALA A 98 -15.55 23.94 2.56
CA ALA A 98 -15.32 24.70 1.33
C ALA A 98 -16.45 25.68 0.97
N VAL A 99 -17.63 25.52 1.57
CA VAL A 99 -18.78 26.42 1.38
C VAL A 99 -18.79 27.56 2.42
N GLN A 100 -18.06 27.41 3.53
CA GLN A 100 -18.00 28.38 4.63
C GLN A 100 -16.76 29.29 4.62
N GLY A 101 -15.81 29.06 3.70
CA GLY A 101 -14.65 29.92 3.47
C GLY A 101 -14.77 30.68 2.16
#